data_AF-A0A6I6JXR9-F1
#
_entry.id   AF-A0A6I6JXR9-F1
#
_cell.length_a   1.000
_cell.length_b   1.000
_cell.length_c   1.000
_cell.angle_alpha   90.00
_cell.angle_beta   90.00
_cell.angle_gamma   90.00
#
_symmetry.space_group_name_H-M   'P 1'
#
loop_
_entity.id
_entity.type
_entity.pdbx_description
1 polymer ?
#
loop_
_entity_poly.entity_id
_entity_poly.type
_entity_poly.pdbx_seq_one_letter_code
_entity_poly.pdbx_strand_id
1 'polypeptide(L)'
;MSNAAKKINAESAEQNKTSMEVVKKDEKTIVEAPSLEKRIQKVEDLSMLIERWRKLSETRRNLQTFSLGADGLGATIFLRDASGKEFKTSNTPVVSAVMEEIKSTLDSKIKEVEEQIKF
;
A
#
# COMPACT_ATOMS: atom_id res chain seq x y z
N MET A 1 -70.37 -62.64 25.11
CA MET A 1 -69.13 -62.62 25.92
C MET A 1 -68.52 -61.23 25.74
N SER A 2 -69.01 -60.23 26.49
CA SER A 2 -68.50 -59.72 27.77
C SER A 2 -67.12 -59.06 27.70
N ASN A 3 -67.10 -57.76 28.05
CA ASN A 3 -66.05 -56.99 28.75
C ASN A 3 -64.72 -56.67 28.03
N ALA A 4 -64.01 -55.56 28.28
CA ALA A 4 -64.19 -54.32 29.06
C ALA A 4 -63.04 -53.36 28.64
N ALA A 5 -63.29 -52.07 28.36
CA ALA A 5 -62.98 -50.88 29.20
C ALA A 5 -61.50 -50.43 29.41
N LYS A 6 -61.32 -49.09 29.31
CA LYS A 6 -60.23 -48.17 29.78
C LYS A 6 -59.04 -47.90 28.82
N LYS A 7 -58.92 -46.68 28.25
CA LYS A 7 -58.25 -45.42 28.73
C LYS A 7 -56.72 -45.62 28.83
N ILE A 8 -55.80 -44.77 28.34
CA ILE A 8 -55.44 -43.36 28.68
C ILE A 8 -54.40 -42.91 27.60
N ASN A 9 -54.59 -41.83 26.82
CA ASN A 9 -53.99 -40.46 26.86
C ASN A 9 -52.47 -40.29 26.58
N ALA A 10 -52.14 -39.11 26.00
CA ALA A 10 -50.83 -38.49 25.62
C ALA A 10 -50.43 -38.71 24.14
N GLU A 11 -50.12 -37.73 23.29
CA GLU A 11 -49.92 -36.27 23.41
C GLU A 11 -50.02 -35.63 22.00
N SER A 12 -50.69 -34.47 21.94
CA SER A 12 -50.26 -33.22 21.29
C SER A 12 -49.70 -33.23 19.86
N ALA A 13 -50.43 -32.60 18.92
CA ALA A 13 -50.01 -31.37 18.24
C ALA A 13 -50.94 -31.07 17.05
N GLU A 14 -51.99 -30.31 17.33
CA GLU A 14 -52.83 -29.66 16.34
C GLU A 14 -52.24 -28.28 15.99
N GLN A 15 -52.49 -27.87 14.74
CA GLN A 15 -52.76 -26.49 14.31
C GLN A 15 -51.64 -25.59 13.74
N ASN A 16 -51.92 -25.25 12.46
CA ASN A 16 -51.91 -23.93 11.85
C ASN A 16 -50.57 -23.33 11.36
N LYS A 17 -50.33 -23.54 10.06
CA LYS A 17 -49.40 -22.77 9.22
C LYS A 17 -50.04 -21.45 8.78
N THR A 18 -49.58 -20.35 9.35
CA THR A 18 -49.62 -19.01 8.75
C THR A 18 -48.27 -18.33 9.01
N SER A 19 -47.50 -18.03 7.94
CA SER A 19 -46.41 -17.05 7.98
C SER A 19 -46.08 -16.66 6.53
N MET A 20 -46.64 -15.57 6.01
CA MET A 20 -45.99 -14.26 5.92
C MET A 20 -44.62 -14.32 5.22
N GLU A 21 -44.66 -14.04 3.92
CA GLU A 21 -43.51 -13.93 3.04
C GLU A 21 -42.75 -12.62 3.34
N VAL A 22 -41.48 -12.78 3.69
CA VAL A 22 -40.58 -11.75 4.23
C VAL A 22 -40.23 -10.74 3.13
N VAL A 23 -40.51 -9.47 3.43
CA VAL A 23 -40.03 -8.29 2.71
C VAL A 23 -38.50 -8.36 2.61
N LYS A 24 -37.98 -8.54 1.39
CA LYS A 24 -36.55 -8.34 1.07
C LYS A 24 -36.21 -6.88 1.31
N LYS A 25 -35.65 -6.61 2.50
CA LYS A 25 -35.01 -5.34 2.82
C LYS A 25 -33.61 -5.38 2.20
N ASP A 26 -33.41 -4.57 1.17
CA ASP A 26 -32.08 -4.27 0.64
C ASP A 26 -31.19 -3.78 1.79
N GLU A 27 -30.25 -4.61 2.22
CA GLU A 27 -29.11 -4.19 3.03
C GLU A 27 -28.27 -3.26 2.16
N LYS A 28 -28.59 -1.96 2.21
CA LYS A 28 -27.62 -0.92 1.90
C LYS A 28 -26.45 -1.13 2.86
N THR A 29 -25.36 -1.68 2.34
CA THR A 29 -24.05 -1.72 2.98
C THR A 29 -23.71 -0.29 3.39
N ILE A 30 -23.94 0.05 4.66
CA ILE A 30 -23.48 1.31 5.23
C ILE A 30 -21.97 1.18 5.28
N VAL A 31 -21.29 1.72 4.28
CA VAL A 31 -19.84 1.90 4.33
C VAL A 31 -19.61 2.88 5.46
N GLU A 32 -19.26 2.37 6.65
CA GLU A 32 -18.89 3.19 7.80
C GLU A 32 -17.79 4.14 7.34
N ALA A 33 -18.13 5.43 7.29
CA ALA A 33 -17.17 6.45 6.98
C ALA A 33 -16.03 6.33 8.02
N PRO A 34 -14.76 6.26 7.59
CA PRO A 34 -13.65 6.04 8.52
C PRO A 34 -13.68 7.12 9.60
N SER A 35 -13.45 6.70 10.85
CA SER A 35 -13.39 7.60 12.02
C SER A 35 -12.44 8.76 11.76
N LEU A 36 -12.67 9.90 12.40
CA LEU A 36 -11.82 11.09 12.26
C LEU A 36 -10.34 10.76 12.49
N GLU A 37 -10.04 9.93 13.50
CA GLU A 37 -8.70 9.41 13.77
C GLU A 37 -8.05 8.71 12.57
N LYS A 38 -8.80 7.81 11.90
CA LYS A 38 -8.31 7.10 10.72
C LYS A 38 -8.08 8.03 9.54
N ARG A 39 -8.82 9.13 9.44
CA ARG A 39 -8.62 10.15 8.40
C ARG A 39 -7.36 10.98 8.69
N ILE A 40 -7.17 11.38 9.95
CA ILE A 40 -5.97 12.11 10.39
C ILE A 40 -4.73 11.27 10.13
N GLN A 41 -4.71 10.01 10.57
CA GLN A 41 -3.58 9.10 10.34
C GLN A 41 -3.24 8.97 8.85
N LYS A 42 -4.25 8.81 7.99
CA LYS A 42 -4.03 8.74 6.53
C LYS A 42 -3.37 10.02 5.99
N VAL A 43 -3.78 11.19 6.46
CA VAL A 43 -3.18 12.46 6.02
C VAL A 43 -1.73 12.59 6.49
N GLU A 44 -1.42 12.14 7.70
CA GLU A 44 -0.05 12.11 8.21
C GLU A 44 0.84 11.15 7.40
N ASP A 45 0.35 9.93 7.14
CA ASP A 45 1.04 8.93 6.34
C ASP A 45 1.32 9.46 4.91
N LEU A 46 0.32 10.10 4.30
CA LEU A 46 0.47 10.76 3.00
C LEU A 46 1.49 11.90 3.05
N SER A 47 1.49 12.69 4.12
CA SER A 47 2.46 13.79 4.29
C SER A 47 3.89 13.25 4.35
N MET A 48 4.11 12.14 5.06
CA MET A 48 5.40 11.46 5.11
C MET A 48 5.82 10.89 3.74
N LEU A 49 4.88 10.32 2.97
CA LEU A 49 5.14 9.82 1.62
C LEU A 49 5.50 10.96 0.65
N ILE A 50 4.79 12.09 0.72
CA ILE A 50 5.06 13.29 -0.08
C ILE A 50 6.46 13.85 0.24
N GLU A 51 6.82 13.93 1.52
CA GLU A 51 8.14 14.37 1.96
C GLU A 51 9.25 13.47 1.38
N ARG A 52 9.04 12.14 1.42
CA ARG A 52 9.97 11.17 0.83
C ARG A 52 10.07 11.34 -0.69
N TRP A 53 8.95 11.48 -1.39
CA TRP A 53 8.92 11.70 -2.84
C TRP A 53 9.66 12.98 -3.24
N ARG A 54 9.49 14.07 -2.48
CA ARG A 54 10.20 15.35 -2.73
C ARG A 54 11.71 15.17 -2.65
N LYS A 55 12.21 14.51 -1.60
CA LYS A 55 13.65 14.27 -1.41
C LYS A 55 14.25 13.41 -2.54
N LEU A 56 13.53 12.35 -2.94
CA LEU A 56 13.95 11.51 -4.06
C LEU A 56 13.97 12.29 -5.39
N SER A 57 12.93 13.08 -5.65
CA SER A 57 12.81 13.90 -6.86
C SER A 57 13.88 14.99 -6.95
N GLU A 58 14.21 15.63 -5.82
CA GLU A 58 15.29 16.62 -5.75
C GLU A 58 16.64 15.96 -6.05
N THR A 59 16.94 14.83 -5.41
CA THR A 59 18.16 14.05 -5.67
C THR A 59 18.27 13.65 -7.14
N ARG A 60 17.15 13.23 -7.73
CA ARG A 60 17.08 12.85 -9.15
C ARG A 60 17.36 14.02 -10.09
N ARG A 61 16.82 15.20 -9.78
CA ARG A 61 17.05 16.44 -10.54
C ARG A 61 18.51 16.88 -10.45
N ASN A 62 19.12 16.80 -9.26
CA ASN A 62 20.53 17.11 -9.06
C ASN A 62 21.43 16.17 -9.89
N LEU A 63 21.09 14.88 -9.95
CA LEU A 63 21.80 13.92 -10.79
C LEU A 63 21.65 14.23 -12.30
N GLN A 64 20.49 14.72 -12.75
CA GLN A 64 20.30 15.13 -14.15
C GLN A 64 21.15 16.34 -14.54
N THR A 65 21.33 17.28 -13.61
CA THR A 65 22.19 18.46 -13.85
C THR A 65 23.67 18.10 -13.83
N PHE A 66 24.04 16.93 -13.29
CA PHE A 66 25.39 16.41 -13.33
C PHE A 66 25.65 15.79 -14.72
N SER A 67 26.00 16.62 -15.71
CA SER A 67 26.46 16.13 -17.01
C SER A 67 27.94 15.78 -16.95
N LEU A 68 28.31 14.57 -17.34
CA LEU A 68 29.67 14.34 -17.85
C LEU A 68 29.86 15.32 -19.01
N GLY A 69 30.91 16.16 -18.96
CA GLY A 69 31.24 17.06 -20.07
C GLY A 69 31.24 16.31 -21.40
N ALA A 70 30.94 16.99 -22.50
CA ALA A 70 30.79 16.37 -23.84
C ALA A 70 32.03 15.57 -24.30
N ASP A 71 33.16 15.78 -23.64
CA ASP A 71 34.46 15.15 -23.81
C ASP A 71 34.72 13.95 -22.86
N GLY A 72 33.81 13.63 -21.93
CA GLY A 72 33.98 12.52 -20.98
C GLY A 72 35.10 12.72 -19.95
N LEU A 73 35.76 13.88 -19.99
CA LEU A 73 36.86 14.31 -19.12
C LEU A 73 36.31 15.30 -18.08
N GLY A 74 36.04 14.82 -16.86
CA GLY A 74 35.73 15.73 -15.75
C GLY A 74 34.91 15.15 -14.61
N ALA A 75 34.33 13.97 -14.78
CA ALA A 75 33.56 13.35 -13.71
C ALA A 75 34.45 12.43 -12.86
N THR A 76 34.46 12.66 -11.56
CA THR A 76 35.08 11.79 -10.57
C THR A 76 34.03 11.40 -9.54
N ILE A 77 33.91 10.11 -9.27
CA ILE A 77 33.09 9.62 -8.15
C ILE A 77 33.96 9.46 -6.92
N PHE A 78 33.42 9.89 -5.79
CA PHE A 78 34.00 9.70 -4.48
C PHE A 78 32.96 9.04 -3.57
N LEU A 79 33.29 7.84 -3.09
CA LEU A 79 32.49 7.10 -2.12
C LEU A 79 33.26 7.08 -0.81
N ARG A 80 32.61 7.44 0.29
CA ARG A 80 33.16 7.32 1.63
C ARG A 80 32.22 6.46 2.46
N ASP A 81 32.76 5.45 3.14
CA ASP A 81 31.99 4.65 4.07
C ASP A 81 31.96 5.30 5.47
N ALA A 82 31.12 4.75 6.37
CA ALA A 82 31.00 5.23 7.74
C ALA A 82 32.29 5.06 8.56
N SER A 83 33.18 4.17 8.14
CA SER A 83 34.50 3.91 8.74
C SER A 83 35.57 4.91 8.25
N GLY A 84 35.22 5.81 7.32
CA GLY A 84 36.13 6.79 6.73
C GLY A 84 36.97 6.27 5.58
N LYS A 85 36.75 5.04 5.09
CA LYS A 85 37.42 4.50 3.91
C LYS A 85 36.86 5.16 2.66
N GLU A 86 37.76 5.54 1.77
CA GLU A 86 37.44 6.28 0.56
C GLU A 86 37.72 5.44 -0.69
N PHE A 87 36.81 5.51 -1.65
CA PHE A 87 36.98 5.00 -2.99
C PHE A 87 36.79 6.15 -3.97
N LYS A 88 37.79 6.38 -4.82
CA LYS A 88 37.79 7.47 -5.81
C LYS A 88 38.13 6.91 -7.18
N THR A 89 37.35 7.28 -8.19
CA THR A 89 37.62 6.90 -9.59
C THR A 89 37.20 8.00 -10.55
N SER A 90 38.01 8.21 -11.60
CA SER A 90 37.73 9.08 -12.74
C SER A 90 37.61 8.28 -14.05
N ASN A 91 37.48 6.94 -13.96
CA ASN A 91 37.30 6.08 -15.11
C ASN A 91 35.89 6.30 -15.69
N THR A 92 35.80 6.91 -16.87
CA THR A 92 34.54 7.31 -17.50
C THR A 92 33.52 6.16 -17.64
N PRO A 93 33.86 4.96 -18.13
CA PRO A 93 32.97 3.79 -18.09
C PRO A 93 32.41 3.48 -16.70
N VAL A 94 33.26 3.45 -15.67
CA VAL A 94 32.84 3.14 -14.29
C VAL A 94 31.91 4.24 -13.76
N VAL A 95 32.26 5.51 -13.99
CA VAL A 95 31.46 6.65 -13.58
C VAL A 95 30.08 6.63 -14.24
N SER A 96 30.02 6.31 -15.53
CA SER A 96 28.78 6.24 -16.28
C SER A 96 27.87 5.11 -15.77
N ALA A 97 28.43 3.92 -15.52
CA ALA A 97 27.68 2.79 -14.99
C ALA A 97 27.08 3.08 -13.60
N VAL A 98 27.87 3.70 -12.70
CA VAL A 98 27.37 4.09 -11.37
C VAL A 98 26.28 5.15 -11.49
N MET A 99 26.42 6.14 -12.38
CA MET A 99 25.39 7.14 -12.59
C MET A 99 24.08 6.54 -13.12
N GLU A 100 24.17 5.58 -14.04
CA GLU A 100 23.01 4.87 -14.59
C GLU A 100 22.29 4.05 -13.51
N GLU A 101 23.04 3.35 -12.66
CA GLU A 101 22.49 2.57 -11.55
C GLU A 101 21.79 3.47 -10.51
N ILE A 102 22.41 4.60 -10.14
CA ILE A 102 21.79 5.58 -9.22
C ILE A 102 20.50 6.11 -9.83
N LYS A 103 20.51 6.46 -11.13
CA LYS A 103 19.34 6.93 -11.86
C LYS A 103 18.21 5.89 -11.86
N SER A 104 18.52 4.64 -12.21
CA SER A 104 17.57 3.53 -12.22
C SER A 104 16.95 3.31 -10.84
N THR A 105 17.78 3.29 -9.80
CA THR A 105 17.34 3.11 -8.41
C THR A 105 16.41 4.24 -7.96
N LEU A 106 16.76 5.50 -8.26
CA LEU A 106 15.92 6.65 -7.93
C LEU A 106 14.59 6.62 -8.70
N ASP A 107 14.62 6.34 -10.00
CA ASP A 107 13.40 6.25 -10.82
C ASP A 107 12.46 5.14 -10.33
N SER A 108 13.00 3.99 -9.92
CA SER A 108 12.24 2.91 -9.31
C SER A 108 11.61 3.34 -7.97
N LYS A 109 12.39 3.95 -7.08
CA LYS A 109 11.90 4.40 -5.77
C LYS A 109 10.88 5.52 -5.85
N ILE A 110 11.02 6.43 -6.82
CA ILE A 110 10.02 7.46 -7.08
C ILE A 110 8.69 6.81 -7.49
N LYS A 111 8.72 5.85 -8.43
CA LYS A 111 7.52 5.11 -8.85
C LYS A 111 6.85 4.35 -7.69
N GLU A 112 7.63 3.64 -6.87
CA GLU A 112 7.10 2.93 -5.70
C GLU A 112 6.36 3.89 -4.74
N VAL A 113 6.90 5.09 -4.51
CA VAL A 113 6.26 6.09 -3.65
C VAL A 113 5.03 6.71 -4.33
N GLU A 114 5.09 6.95 -5.64
CA GLU A 114 3.94 7.44 -6.41
C GLU A 114 2.78 6.46 -6.42
N GLU A 115 3.06 5.15 -6.50
CA GLU A 115 2.05 4.09 -6.39
C GLU A 115 1.39 4.07 -5.01
N GLN A 116 2.14 4.36 -3.94
CA GLN A 116 1.58 4.46 -2.58
C GLN A 116 0.72 5.71 -2.37
N ILE A 117 0.92 6.76 -3.17
CA ILE A 117 0.13 8.00 -3.13
C ILE A 117 -1.13 7.90 -4.00
N LYS A 118 -1.16 7.02 -5.01
CA LYS A 118 -2.34 6.81 -5.86
C LYS A 118 -3.46 6.13 -5.05
N PHE A 119 -4.54 6.87 -4.85
CA PHE A 119 -5.78 6.41 -4.19
C PHE A 119 -6.62 5.50 -5.07
#